data_AF-A0A329KBV4-F1
#
_entry.id   AF-A0A329KBV4-F1
#
_cell.length_a   1.000
_cell.length_b   1.000
_cell.length_c   1.000
_cell.angle_alpha   90.00
_cell.angle_beta   90.00
_cell.angle_gamma   90.00
#
_symmetry.space_group_name_H-M   'P 1'
#
loop_
_entity.id
_entity.type
_entity.pdbx_description
1 polymer ?
#
loop_
_entity_poly.entity_id
_entity_poly.type
_entity_poly.pdbx_seq_one_letter_code
_entity_poly.pdbx_strand_id
1 'polypeptide(L)'
;MLTMHRVQVPLDPAEVFVMLCEQQLQTAPRCRELHREFTAAAEGVGMVGALAMQIAHEVGTVDSASQSRIIAAERETLIAQLTVTALHDSPVDRAHIWLTARSGPVASPAPVGHQAPVTETREGH
;
A
#
# COMPACT_ATOMS: atom_id res chain seq x y z
N MET A 1 -4.47 1.66 -12.93
CA MET A 1 -3.13 2.23 -12.64
C MET A 1 -2.72 1.82 -11.25
N LEU A 2 -1.54 1.24 -11.08
CA LEU A 2 -0.95 0.95 -9.77
C LEU A 2 0.21 1.92 -9.54
N THR A 3 0.22 2.60 -8.40
CA THR A 3 1.35 3.43 -7.95
C THR A 3 1.88 2.91 -6.63
N MET A 4 3.18 3.08 -6.42
CA MET A 4 3.87 2.67 -5.20
C MET A 4 4.87 3.74 -4.80
N HIS A 5 4.85 4.10 -3.52
CA HIS A 5 5.74 5.10 -2.94
C HIS A 5 6.34 4.56 -1.65
N ARG A 6 7.62 4.85 -1.46
CA ARG A 6 8.33 4.63 -0.20
C ARG A 6 8.78 5.98 0.31
N VAL A 7 8.21 6.39 1.43
CA VAL A 7 8.55 7.67 2.09
C VAL A 7 9.47 7.35 3.26
N GLN A 8 10.65 7.98 3.33
CA GLN A 8 11.68 7.69 4.35
C GLN A 8 11.39 8.35 5.71
N VAL A 9 10.13 8.31 6.13
CA VAL A 9 9.68 8.74 7.47
C VAL A 9 8.42 7.93 7.83
N PRO A 10 8.22 7.56 9.11
CA PRO A 10 6.93 7.06 9.58
C PRO A 10 5.88 8.17 9.49
N LEU A 11 4.79 7.90 8.77
CA LEU A 11 3.63 8.78 8.65
C LEU A 11 2.42 8.09 9.27
N ASP A 12 1.49 8.89 9.80
CA ASP A 12 0.22 8.36 10.27
C ASP A 12 -0.60 7.83 9.07
N PRO A 13 -1.02 6.55 9.08
CA PRO A 13 -1.74 5.99 7.95
C PRO A 13 -3.09 6.66 7.65
N ALA A 14 -3.78 7.18 8.67
CA ALA A 14 -5.08 7.82 8.50
C ALA A 14 -4.91 9.19 7.84
N GLU A 15 -3.94 9.98 8.30
CA GLU A 15 -3.59 11.27 7.68
C GLU A 15 -3.16 11.10 6.23
N VAL A 16 -2.30 10.12 5.95
CA VAL A 16 -1.90 9.80 4.57
C VAL A 16 -3.11 9.43 3.72
N PHE A 17 -4.05 8.64 4.23
CA PHE A 17 -5.25 8.27 3.49
C PHE A 17 -6.14 9.49 3.19
N VAL A 18 -6.32 10.40 4.15
CA VAL A 18 -7.04 11.65 3.95
C VAL A 18 -6.39 12.48 2.85
N MET A 19 -5.06 12.65 2.89
CA MET A 19 -4.31 13.37 1.86
C MET A 19 -4.49 12.76 0.47
N LEU A 20 -4.44 11.42 0.36
CA LEU A 20 -4.67 10.72 -0.91
C LEU A 20 -6.09 10.96 -1.44
N CYS A 21 -7.10 10.97 -0.58
CA CYS A 21 -8.47 11.24 -0.97
C CYS A 21 -8.64 12.67 -1.48
N GLU A 22 -8.11 13.64 -0.73
CA GLU A 22 -8.17 15.05 -1.11
C GLU A 22 -7.47 15.31 -2.44
N GLN A 23 -6.27 14.75 -2.62
CA GLN A 23 -5.54 14.86 -3.87
C GLN A 23 -6.36 14.32 -5.04
N GLN A 24 -7.00 13.16 -4.89
CA GLN A 24 -7.82 12.57 -5.94
C GLN A 24 -9.06 13.39 -6.27
N LEU A 25 -9.77 13.90 -5.25
CA LEU A 25 -10.96 14.72 -5.44
C LEU A 25 -10.65 16.06 -6.12
N GLN A 26 -9.46 16.62 -5.86
CA GLN A 26 -9.02 17.88 -6.46
C GLN A 26 -8.45 17.72 -7.88
N THR A 27 -8.05 16.51 -8.27
CA THR A 27 -7.37 16.28 -9.56
C THR A 27 -8.33 16.35 -10.76
N ALA A 28 -9.60 15.99 -10.59
CA ALA A 28 -10.57 15.97 -11.69
C ALA A 28 -11.69 17.02 -11.47
N PRO A 29 -12.00 17.86 -12.48
CA PRO A 29 -13.13 18.77 -12.39
C PRO A 29 -14.44 17.98 -12.28
N ARG A 30 -15.41 18.51 -11.53
CA ARG A 30 -16.74 17.88 -11.32
C ARG A 30 -16.64 16.45 -10.77
N CYS A 31 -15.61 16.19 -9.97
CA CYS A 31 -15.48 14.97 -9.18
C CYS A 31 -16.38 15.05 -7.93
N ARG A 32 -17.09 13.97 -7.62
CA ARG A 32 -17.81 13.79 -6.37
C ARG A 32 -17.38 12.50 -5.70
N GLU A 33 -17.23 12.56 -4.39
CA GLU A 33 -17.08 11.35 -3.56
C GLU A 33 -18.43 10.62 -3.50
N LEU A 34 -18.38 9.29 -3.63
CA LEU A 34 -19.52 8.40 -3.42
C LEU A 34 -19.38 7.61 -2.13
N HIS A 35 -18.16 7.15 -1.85
CA HIS A 35 -17.87 6.30 -0.71
C HIS A 35 -16.40 6.44 -0.31
N ARG A 36 -16.16 6.38 0.99
CA ARG A 36 -14.84 6.35 1.60
C ARG A 36 -14.86 5.39 2.79
N GLU A 37 -13.86 4.53 2.86
CA GLU A 37 -13.64 3.62 3.97
C GLU A 37 -12.15 3.55 4.32
N PHE A 38 -11.85 3.42 5.60
CA PHE A 38 -10.49 3.21 6.09
C PHE A 38 -10.50 2.23 7.25
N THR A 39 -9.75 1.14 7.13
CA THR A 39 -9.78 0.05 8.10
C THR A 39 -8.44 -0.67 8.17
N ALA A 40 -8.26 -1.47 9.23
CA ALA A 40 -7.11 -2.37 9.31
C ALA A 40 -7.19 -3.40 8.19
N ALA A 41 -6.03 -3.76 7.62
CA ALA A 41 -5.97 -4.80 6.62
C ALA A 41 -6.49 -6.14 7.16
N ALA A 42 -7.43 -6.77 6.45
CA ALA A 42 -7.86 -8.14 6.76
C ALA A 42 -6.75 -9.17 6.53
N GLU A 43 -5.87 -8.91 5.55
CA GLU A 43 -4.72 -9.76 5.21
C GLU A 43 -3.43 -8.94 5.17
N GLY A 44 -2.40 -9.38 5.89
CA GLY A 44 -1.07 -8.73 5.95
C GLY A 44 -1.02 -7.50 6.87
N VAL A 45 0.10 -6.77 6.83
CA VAL A 45 0.33 -5.60 7.71
C VAL A 45 -0.20 -4.29 7.13
N GLY A 46 -0.52 -3.33 8.02
CA GLY A 46 -0.91 -1.97 7.65
C GLY A 46 -2.41 -1.75 7.50
N MET A 47 -2.76 -0.60 6.93
CA MET A 47 -4.12 -0.12 6.76
C MET A 47 -4.56 -0.19 5.29
N VAL A 48 -5.85 -0.39 5.07
CA VAL A 48 -6.47 -0.35 3.75
C VAL A 48 -7.45 0.82 3.72
N GLY A 49 -7.38 1.61 2.66
CA GLY A 49 -8.36 2.65 2.36
C GLY A 49 -9.04 2.39 1.03
N ALA A 50 -10.33 2.68 0.94
CA ALA A 50 -11.10 2.61 -0.28
C ALA A 50 -11.77 3.97 -0.54
N LEU A 51 -11.70 4.44 -1.78
CA LEU A 51 -12.34 5.65 -2.24
C LEU A 51 -13.05 5.37 -3.57
N ALA A 52 -14.36 5.55 -3.60
CA ALA A 52 -15.15 5.52 -4.82
C ALA A 52 -15.62 6.94 -5.15
N MET A 53 -15.48 7.32 -6.41
CA MET A 53 -15.82 8.63 -6.92
C MET A 53 -16.53 8.52 -8.26
N GLN A 54 -17.23 9.60 -8.60
CA GLN A 54 -17.80 9.78 -9.92
C GLN A 54 -17.38 11.12 -10.50
N ILE A 55 -17.02 11.12 -11.78
CA ILE A 55 -16.50 12.27 -12.51
C ILE A 55 -17.44 12.52 -13.69
N ALA A 56 -18.03 13.70 -13.75
CA ALA A 56 -18.80 14.13 -14.91
C ALA A 56 -17.83 14.60 -16.02
N HIS A 57 -17.53 13.71 -16.96
CA HIS A 57 -16.61 13.96 -18.07
C HIS A 57 -17.37 14.27 -19.38
N GLU A 58 -16.70 14.89 -20.34
CA GLU A 58 -17.31 15.31 -21.62
C GLU A 58 -17.85 14.13 -22.44
N VAL A 59 -17.22 12.97 -22.29
CA VAL A 59 -17.60 11.72 -22.96
C VAL A 59 -18.61 10.89 -22.17
N GLY A 60 -19.10 11.40 -21.04
CA GLY A 60 -20.05 10.74 -20.15
C GLY A 60 -19.56 10.63 -18.70
N THR A 61 -20.33 9.94 -17.88
CA THR A 61 -19.99 9.72 -16.47
C THR A 61 -18.89 8.66 -16.35
N VAL A 62 -17.81 8.99 -15.65
CA VAL A 62 -16.71 8.08 -15.34
C VAL A 62 -16.77 7.74 -13.86
N ASP A 63 -16.76 6.45 -13.53
CA ASP A 63 -16.58 6.00 -12.16
C ASP A 63 -15.10 5.69 -11.91
N SER A 64 -14.62 6.08 -10.74
CA SER A 64 -13.27 5.83 -10.26
C SER A 64 -13.33 5.09 -8.93
N ALA A 65 -12.62 3.98 -8.84
CA ALA A 65 -12.42 3.26 -7.60
C ALA A 65 -10.92 3.19 -7.31
N SER A 66 -10.54 3.64 -6.12
CA SER A 66 -9.17 3.64 -5.63
C SER A 66 -9.09 2.82 -4.35
N GLN A 67 -8.11 1.93 -4.30
CA GLN A 67 -7.76 1.22 -3.08
C GLN A 67 -6.31 1.51 -2.72
N SER A 68 -6.11 1.95 -1.49
CA SER A 68 -4.82 2.30 -0.93
C SER A 68 -4.42 1.29 0.12
N ARG A 69 -3.14 0.95 0.15
CA ARG A 69 -2.49 0.15 1.18
C ARG A 69 -1.38 0.98 1.80
N ILE A 70 -1.46 1.23 3.10
CA ILE A 70 -0.53 2.12 3.81
C ILE A 70 0.10 1.34 4.96
N ILE A 71 1.41 1.17 4.91
CA ILE A 71 2.18 0.40 5.89
C ILE A 71 3.21 1.35 6.50
N ALA A 72 2.95 1.81 7.72
CA ALA A 72 3.92 2.55 8.51
C ALA A 72 4.86 1.55 9.22
N ALA A 73 6.16 1.74 9.02
CA ALA A 73 7.23 1.06 9.73
C ALA A 73 8.10 2.11 10.45
N GLU A 74 9.04 1.68 11.29
CA GLU A 74 9.80 2.57 12.18
C GLU A 74 10.49 3.74 11.47
N ARG A 75 10.95 3.55 10.23
CA ARG A 75 11.75 4.52 9.47
C ARG A 75 11.13 4.93 8.15
N GLU A 76 9.97 4.39 7.82
CA GLU A 76 9.39 4.57 6.50
C GLU A 76 7.90 4.30 6.46
N THR A 77 7.27 4.82 5.43
CA THR A 77 5.89 4.49 5.08
C THR A 77 5.84 4.01 3.64
N LEU A 78 5.29 2.81 3.45
CA LEU A 78 4.99 2.27 2.13
C LEU A 78 3.54 2.58 1.80
N ILE A 79 3.32 3.16 0.62
CA ILE A 79 2.00 3.54 0.12
C ILE A 79 1.85 2.89 -1.25
N ALA A 80 0.93 1.95 -1.38
CA ALA A 80 0.52 1.42 -2.68
C ALA A 80 -0.92 1.87 -2.96
N GLN A 81 -1.20 2.31 -4.18
CA GLN A 81 -2.55 2.72 -4.57
C GLN A 81 -2.91 2.13 -5.93
N LEU A 82 -3.99 1.36 -5.96
CA LEU A 82 -4.60 0.81 -7.17
C LEU A 82 -5.82 1.65 -7.52
N THR A 83 -5.78 2.35 -8.64
CA THR A 83 -6.91 3.13 -9.15
C THR A 83 -7.42 2.52 -10.45
N VAL A 84 -8.72 2.30 -10.54
CA VAL A 84 -9.43 1.83 -11.72
C VAL A 84 -10.47 2.87 -12.11
N THR A 85 -10.40 3.34 -13.35
CA THR A 85 -11.35 4.28 -13.93
C THR A 85 -11.99 3.65 -15.16
N ALA A 86 -13.31 3.79 -15.28
CA ALA A 86 -14.04 3.33 -16.44
C ALA A 86 -15.34 4.12 -16.61
N LEU A 87 -15.86 4.19 -17.84
CA LEU A 87 -17.19 4.74 -18.07
C LEU A 87 -18.24 4.02 -17.21
N HIS A 88 -19.26 4.74 -16.77
CA HIS A 88 -20.29 4.21 -15.88
C HIS A 88 -20.94 2.93 -16.43
N ASP A 89 -21.20 2.91 -17.74
CA ASP A 89 -21.79 1.79 -18.50
C ASP A 89 -20.78 0.72 -18.96
N SER A 90 -19.51 0.86 -18.57
CA SER A 90 -18.48 -0.14 -18.85
C SER A 90 -18.75 -1.45 -18.10
N PRO A 91 -18.47 -2.63 -18.69
CA PRO A 91 -18.66 -3.93 -18.03
C PRO A 91 -17.62 -4.23 -16.94
N VAL A 92 -16.75 -3.27 -16.59
CA VAL A 92 -15.72 -3.44 -15.56
C VAL A 92 -16.38 -3.57 -14.19
N ASP A 93 -16.13 -4.71 -13.54
CA ASP A 93 -16.50 -4.91 -12.14
C ASP A 93 -15.55 -4.15 -11.21
N ARG A 94 -16.02 -2.99 -10.75
CA ARG A 94 -15.26 -2.09 -9.86
C ARG A 94 -15.46 -2.42 -8.38
N ALA A 95 -16.48 -3.20 -8.03
CA ALA A 95 -16.79 -3.51 -6.63
C ALA A 95 -15.81 -4.53 -6.03
N HIS A 96 -15.21 -5.36 -6.88
CA HIS A 96 -14.29 -6.43 -6.47
C HIS A 96 -12.81 -6.10 -6.74
N ILE A 97 -12.45 -4.82 -6.67
CA ILE A 97 -11.05 -4.41 -6.73
C ILE A 97 -10.44 -4.66 -5.34
N TRP A 98 -9.35 -5.43 -5.28
CA TRP A 98 -8.61 -5.68 -4.05
C TRP A 98 -7.10 -5.39 -4.21
N LEU A 99 -6.47 -4.96 -3.12
CA LEU A 99 -5.03 -4.71 -3.02
C LEU A 99 -4.48 -5.33 -1.74
N THR A 100 -3.68 -6.37 -1.90
CA THR A 100 -3.00 -7.08 -0.81
C THR A 100 -1.51 -6.81 -0.86
N ALA A 101 -0.91 -6.50 0.29
CA ALA A 101 0.54 -6.43 0.44
C ALA A 101 1.02 -7.59 1.30
N ARG A 102 2.05 -8.28 0.83
CA ARG A 102 2.70 -9.39 1.54
C ARG A 102 4.15 -9.02 1.80
N SER A 103 4.63 -9.30 3.00
CA SER A 103 6.06 -9.20 3.29
C SER A 103 6.82 -10.16 2.38
N GLY A 104 7.90 -9.67 1.76
CA GLY A 104 8.82 -10.54 1.03
C GLY A 104 9.52 -11.53 1.96
N PRO A 105 10.19 -12.57 1.42
CA PRO A 105 10.97 -13.49 2.24
C PRO A 105 11.99 -12.69 3.05
N VAL A 106 11.91 -12.81 4.38
CA VAL A 106 12.97 -12.32 5.28
C VAL A 106 14.22 -13.09 4.89
N ALA A 107 15.22 -12.41 4.32
CA ALA A 107 16.53 -12.99 4.19
C ALA A 107 17.00 -13.30 5.61
N SER A 108 17.00 -14.58 5.99
CA SER A 108 17.60 -15.01 7.24
C SER A 108 19.04 -14.49 7.22
N PRO A 109 19.52 -13.78 8.25
CA PRO A 109 20.93 -13.51 8.36
C PRO A 109 21.65 -14.85 8.25
N ALA A 110 22.64 -14.93 7.36
CA ALA A 110 23.46 -16.13 7.21
C ALA A 110 24.00 -16.52 8.60
N PRO A 111 23.97 -17.80 9.00
CA PRO A 111 24.52 -18.21 10.28
C PRO A 111 25.98 -17.77 10.30
N VAL A 112 26.33 -16.91 11.26
CA VAL A 112 27.71 -16.56 11.58
C VAL A 112 28.42 -17.88 11.81
N GLY A 113 29.41 -18.18 10.96
CA GLY A 113 30.14 -19.43 10.98
C GLY A 113 30.58 -19.75 12.40
N HIS A 114 30.30 -20.98 12.83
CA HIS A 114 30.85 -21.53 14.05
C HIS A 114 32.39 -21.43 13.95
N GLN A 115 32.99 -20.55 14.75
CA GLN A 115 34.41 -20.69 15.07
C GLN A 115 34.53 -21.99 15.86
N ALA A 116 35.18 -22.98 15.25
CA ALA A 116 35.58 -24.19 15.93
C ALA A 116 36.51 -23.82 17.11
N PRO A 117 36.38 -24.45 18.28
CA PRO A 117 37.33 -24.27 19.36
C PRO A 117 38.67 -24.88 18.92
N VAL A 118 39.72 -24.05 18.85
CA VAL A 118 41.09 -24.53 18.75
C VAL A 118 41.45 -25.14 20.10
N THR A 119 41.53 -26.46 20.15
CA THR A 119 42.08 -27.20 21.28
C THR A 119 43.59 -26.92 21.34
N GLU A 120 44.01 -26.09 22.28
CA GLU A 120 45.42 -25.87 22.58
C GLU A 120 45.94 -27.11 23.34
N THR A 121 46.60 -28.02 22.63
CA THR A 121 47.31 -29.13 23.29
C THR A 121 48.65 -28.62 23.78
N ARG A 122 48.71 -28.37 25.09
CA ARG A 122 49.93 -28.15 25.87
C ARG A 122 50.73 -29.46 25.90
N GLU A 123 51.86 -29.52 25.22
CA GLU A 123 52.91 -30.52 25.45
C GLU A 123 54.15 -29.85 26.05
N GLY A 124 54.56 -30.36 27.20
CA GLY A 124 55.85 -30.05 27.81
C GLY A 124 56.80 -31.23 27.64
N HIS A 125 58.05 -30.93 27.28
CA HIS A 125 59.24 -31.53 27.84
C HIS A 125 60.43 -30.60 27.65
#